data_AF-A0A2I1HSS0-F1
#
_entry.id   AF-A0A2I1HSS0-F1
#
_cell.length_a   1.000
_cell.length_b   1.000
_cell.length_c   1.000
_cell.angle_alpha   90.00
_cell.angle_beta   90.00
_cell.angle_gamma   90.00
#
_symmetry.space_group_name_H-M   'P 1'
#
loop_
_entity.id
_entity.type
_entity.pdbx_description
1 polymer ?
#
loop_
_entity_poly.entity_id
_entity_poly.type
_entity_poly.pdbx_seq_one_letter_code
_entity_poly.pdbx_strand_id
1 'polypeptide(L)'
;MGQFAGYIRARSLPHIGKWIDFSPAQICDTIHRPSPTTSDSTKLKTLGLDQEFPLSKGWALKENLKLGNKGGGKRISKKVVQYLQGFFLAGNLRAADRYSPKSMHACLKELATEGELTLEEIPTVKTIKGWIGRYSANFKKEASEKALENNQRTAVEGSTSQKRPNKRQKKVKDLLITILSK
;
A
#
# COMPACT_ATOMS: atom_id res chain seq x y z
N MET A 1 -0.88 -26.00 45.69
CA MET A 1 -1.82 -25.41 44.71
C MET A 1 -2.15 -24.00 45.16
N GLY A 2 -1.85 -22.98 44.34
CA GLY A 2 -2.04 -21.57 44.73
C GLY A 2 -3.50 -21.13 44.68
N GLN A 3 -3.89 -20.19 45.54
CA GLN A 3 -5.28 -19.73 45.73
C GLN A 3 -5.93 -19.06 44.49
N PHE A 4 -5.15 -18.79 43.44
CA PHE A 4 -5.62 -18.18 42.19
C PHE A 4 -5.46 -19.08 40.96
N ALA A 5 -5.22 -20.39 41.17
CA ALA A 5 -5.12 -21.34 40.07
C ALA A 5 -6.44 -21.36 39.26
N GLY A 6 -6.36 -20.94 38.00
CA GLY A 6 -7.52 -20.85 37.09
C GLY A 6 -8.13 -19.45 36.93
N TYR A 7 -7.74 -18.45 37.70
CA TYR A 7 -8.30 -17.11 37.60
C TYR A 7 -7.64 -16.29 36.48
N ILE A 8 -8.44 -15.47 35.77
CA ILE A 8 -7.94 -14.54 34.75
C ILE A 8 -7.78 -13.16 35.36
N ARG A 9 -6.62 -12.51 35.19
CA ARG A 9 -6.39 -11.14 35.69
C ARG A 9 -6.45 -10.15 34.54
N ALA A 10 -7.29 -9.12 34.65
CA ALA A 10 -7.38 -8.07 33.63
C ALA A 10 -7.50 -6.67 34.25
N ARG A 11 -7.26 -5.65 33.43
CA ARG A 11 -7.41 -4.22 33.76
C ARG A 11 -7.70 -3.45 32.47
N SER A 12 -8.41 -2.33 32.58
CA SER A 12 -8.88 -1.56 31.42
C SER A 12 -7.75 -0.90 30.62
N LEU A 13 -6.66 -0.53 31.27
CA LEU A 13 -5.54 0.20 30.66
C LEU A 13 -4.19 -0.31 31.21
N PRO A 14 -3.11 -0.33 30.41
CA PRO A 14 -1.79 -0.69 30.89
C PRO A 14 -1.29 0.29 31.96
N HIS A 15 -0.75 -0.24 33.08
CA HIS A 15 -0.10 0.54 34.16
C HIS A 15 -0.98 1.49 35.00
N ILE A 16 -2.28 1.58 34.74
CA ILE A 16 -3.22 2.40 35.51
C ILE A 16 -4.32 1.52 36.12
N GLY A 17 -4.62 1.74 37.40
CA GLY A 17 -5.69 1.03 38.12
C GLY A 17 -5.28 -0.31 38.74
N LYS A 18 -6.16 -0.84 39.59
CA LYS A 18 -5.99 -2.14 40.26
C LYS A 18 -6.35 -3.27 39.31
N TRP A 19 -5.64 -4.41 39.45
CA TRP A 19 -6.00 -5.64 38.76
C TRP A 19 -7.31 -6.20 39.29
N ILE A 20 -8.14 -6.72 38.38
CA ILE A 20 -9.38 -7.41 38.69
C ILE A 20 -9.18 -8.88 38.31
N ASP A 21 -9.50 -9.77 39.24
CA ASP A 21 -9.36 -11.22 39.06
C ASP A 21 -10.75 -11.82 38.78
N PHE A 22 -10.87 -12.58 37.70
CA PHE A 22 -12.11 -13.21 37.22
C PHE A 22 -12.07 -14.71 37.49
N SER A 23 -13.07 -15.22 38.19
CA SER A 23 -13.22 -16.64 38.45
C SER A 23 -13.74 -17.36 37.20
N PRO A 24 -13.27 -18.57 36.87
CA PRO A 24 -13.79 -19.36 35.74
C PRO A 24 -15.32 -19.52 35.74
N ALA A 25 -15.94 -19.59 36.92
CA ALA A 25 -17.39 -19.69 37.05
C ALA A 25 -18.13 -18.44 36.53
N GLN A 26 -17.50 -17.27 36.56
CA GLN A 26 -18.08 -16.02 36.02
C GLN A 26 -18.05 -15.96 34.48
N ILE A 27 -17.25 -16.82 33.85
CA ILE A 27 -17.05 -16.86 32.39
C ILE A 27 -17.77 -18.07 31.77
N CYS A 28 -18.12 -19.06 32.60
CA CYS A 28 -18.87 -20.27 32.25
C CYS A 28 -20.21 -19.96 31.54
N ASP A 29 -20.93 -18.92 31.99
CA ASP A 29 -22.31 -18.71 31.58
C ASP A 29 -22.47 -17.94 30.24
N THR A 30 -21.37 -17.56 29.57
CA THR A 30 -21.43 -16.73 28.34
C THR A 30 -21.16 -17.49 27.05
N ILE A 31 -21.02 -18.82 27.06
CA ILE A 31 -21.01 -19.63 25.82
C ILE A 31 -22.43 -20.08 25.46
N HIS A 32 -23.42 -19.20 25.62
CA HIS A 32 -24.58 -19.26 24.74
C HIS A 32 -24.18 -18.42 23.52
N ARG A 33 -23.83 -19.05 22.41
CA ARG A 33 -23.86 -18.36 21.11
C ARG A 33 -25.25 -17.76 21.00
N PRO A 34 -25.44 -16.43 21.07
CA PRO A 34 -26.77 -15.89 20.88
C PRO A 34 -27.10 -16.14 19.41
N SER A 35 -28.07 -17.01 19.17
CA SER A 35 -28.89 -16.90 17.96
C SER A 35 -29.34 -15.43 17.88
N PRO A 36 -29.38 -14.79 16.70
CA PRO A 36 -29.95 -13.44 16.60
C PRO A 36 -31.45 -13.53 16.89
N THR A 37 -31.80 -13.48 18.17
CA THR A 37 -33.15 -13.18 18.60
C THR A 37 -33.22 -11.66 18.58
N THR A 38 -33.99 -11.11 17.65
CA THR A 38 -34.45 -9.74 17.71
C THR A 38 -35.08 -9.52 19.08
N SER A 39 -34.36 -8.85 19.98
CA SER A 39 -34.94 -8.36 21.22
C SER A 39 -36.00 -7.32 20.86
N ASP A 40 -37.20 -7.46 21.43
CA ASP A 40 -38.16 -6.37 21.40
C ASP A 40 -37.50 -5.10 21.94
N SER A 41 -37.62 -4.03 21.16
CA SER A 41 -37.01 -2.73 21.42
C SER A 41 -37.31 -2.30 22.85
N THR A 42 -36.26 -2.20 23.67
CA THR A 42 -36.32 -1.33 24.84
C THR A 42 -36.60 0.07 24.31
N LYS A 43 -37.83 0.55 24.54
CA LYS A 43 -38.20 1.96 24.34
C LYS A 43 -37.27 2.79 25.22
N LEU A 44 -36.14 3.19 24.66
CA LEU A 44 -35.32 4.27 25.18
C LEU A 44 -36.23 5.50 25.18
N LYS A 45 -36.51 6.02 26.38
CA LYS A 45 -37.09 7.35 26.53
C LYS A 45 -36.17 8.33 25.82
N THR A 46 -36.68 8.80 24.70
CA THR A 46 -36.22 9.94 23.92
C THR A 46 -36.12 11.15 24.83
N LEU A 47 -34.94 11.38 25.40
CA LEU A 47 -34.51 12.73 25.74
C LEU A 47 -33.79 13.24 24.48
N GLY A 48 -34.52 14.08 23.75
CA GLY A 48 -34.20 14.56 22.42
C GLY A 48 -32.83 15.23 22.35
N LEU A 49 -31.87 14.47 21.83
CA LEU A 49 -30.75 15.01 21.10
C LEU A 49 -30.71 14.24 19.78
N ASP A 50 -31.64 14.59 18.90
CA ASP A 50 -31.46 14.46 17.45
C ASP A 50 -30.30 15.38 17.06
N GLN A 51 -29.08 14.99 17.42
CA GLN A 51 -27.91 15.43 16.67
C GLN A 51 -27.87 14.55 15.42
N GLU A 52 -28.83 14.82 14.53
CA GLU A 52 -28.87 14.30 13.19
C GLU A 52 -27.55 14.69 12.54
N PHE A 53 -26.67 13.69 12.39
CA PHE A 53 -25.44 13.90 11.65
C PHE A 53 -25.86 14.28 10.23
N PRO A 54 -25.47 15.46 9.71
CA PRO A 54 -26.05 16.04 8.49
C PRO A 54 -25.73 15.26 7.20
N LEU A 55 -25.15 14.06 7.31
CA LEU A 55 -24.89 13.17 6.18
C LEU A 55 -25.95 12.08 6.14
N SER A 56 -26.63 11.96 5.00
CA SER A 56 -27.62 10.90 4.79
C SER A 56 -27.03 9.50 5.02
N LYS A 57 -27.85 8.56 5.50
CA LYS A 57 -27.45 7.15 5.64
C LYS A 57 -27.00 6.63 4.27
N GLY A 58 -25.73 6.26 4.13
CA GLY A 58 -25.16 5.76 2.87
C GLY A 58 -23.98 6.56 2.29
N TRP A 59 -23.58 7.69 2.89
CA TRP A 59 -22.40 8.47 2.43
C TRP A 59 -21.07 7.69 2.43
N ALA A 60 -20.93 6.72 3.33
CA ALA A 60 -19.73 5.90 3.44
C ALA A 60 -19.84 4.55 2.71
N LEU A 61 -20.96 4.27 2.03
CA LEU A 61 -21.11 3.01 1.30
C LEU A 61 -20.22 3.03 0.05
N LYS A 62 -19.40 1.99 -0.10
CA LYS A 62 -18.44 1.86 -1.21
C LYS A 62 -19.11 1.94 -2.58
N GLU A 63 -20.37 1.53 -2.70
CA GLU A 63 -21.16 1.66 -3.93
C GLU A 63 -21.48 3.12 -4.28
N ASN A 64 -21.60 3.99 -3.29
CA ASN A 64 -21.85 5.43 -3.47
C ASN A 64 -20.55 6.23 -3.65
N LEU A 65 -19.40 5.55 -3.60
CA LEU A 65 -18.12 6.15 -3.96
C LEU A 65 -18.16 6.50 -5.45
N LYS A 66 -18.49 7.75 -5.75
CA LYS A 66 -18.33 8.34 -7.08
C LYS A 66 -16.82 8.37 -7.40
N LEU A 67 -16.30 7.27 -7.92
CA LEU A 67 -14.98 7.24 -8.54
C LEU A 67 -15.08 8.15 -9.76
N GLY A 68 -14.76 9.43 -9.58
CA GLY A 68 -14.87 10.42 -10.64
C GLY A 68 -14.22 9.87 -11.90
N ASN A 69 -14.98 9.86 -12.99
CA ASN A 69 -14.50 9.46 -14.30
C ASN A 69 -13.23 10.27 -14.59
N LYS A 70 -12.07 9.64 -14.39
CA LYS A 70 -10.79 10.33 -14.43
C LYS A 70 -10.60 10.74 -15.89
N GLY A 71 -10.81 12.03 -16.14
CA GLY A 71 -11.10 12.60 -17.45
C GLY A 71 -10.26 11.98 -18.56
N GLY A 72 -10.90 11.70 -19.69
CA GLY A 72 -10.29 11.16 -20.91
C GLY A 72 -9.34 12.15 -21.60
N GLY A 73 -8.57 12.92 -20.83
CA GLY A 73 -7.48 13.72 -21.36
C GLY A 73 -6.45 12.81 -22.03
N LYS A 74 -5.79 13.35 -23.06
CA LYS A 74 -4.75 12.64 -23.83
C LYS A 74 -3.76 12.01 -22.86
N ARG A 75 -3.69 10.67 -22.87
CA ARG A 75 -2.73 9.92 -22.08
C ARG A 75 -1.37 9.97 -22.75
N ILE A 76 -0.32 10.01 -21.93
CA ILE A 76 1.06 9.83 -22.40
C ILE A 76 1.13 8.48 -23.12
N SER A 77 1.74 8.44 -24.30
CA SER A 77 1.85 7.20 -25.08
C SER A 77 2.70 6.17 -24.33
N LYS A 78 2.43 4.88 -24.56
CA LYS A 78 3.16 3.78 -23.91
C LYS A 78 4.66 3.86 -24.23
N LYS A 79 5.00 4.25 -25.45
CA LYS A 79 6.38 4.43 -25.91
C LYS A 79 7.10 5.50 -25.11
N VAL A 80 6.51 6.70 -24.97
CA VAL A 80 7.07 7.76 -24.12
C VAL A 80 7.23 7.29 -22.66
N VAL A 81 6.26 6.55 -22.12
CA VAL A 81 6.36 6.00 -20.76
C VAL A 81 7.56 5.06 -20.60
N GLN A 82 7.86 4.22 -21.60
CA GLN A 82 9.02 3.31 -21.57
C GLN A 82 10.34 4.08 -21.49
N TYR A 83 10.53 5.13 -22.31
CA TYR A 83 11.73 5.98 -22.21
C TYR A 83 11.82 6.67 -20.85
N LEU A 84 10.71 7.22 -20.34
CA LEU A 84 10.68 7.85 -19.02
C LEU A 84 11.09 6.88 -17.90
N GLN A 85 10.68 5.61 -18.00
CA GLN A 85 11.11 4.55 -17.07
C GLN A 85 12.60 4.27 -17.19
N GLY A 86 13.12 4.13 -18.42
CA GLY A 86 14.55 3.92 -18.68
C GLY A 86 15.42 5.02 -18.06
N PHE A 87 15.08 6.29 -18.32
CA PHE A 87 15.76 7.44 -17.74
C PHE A 87 15.70 7.46 -16.20
N PHE A 88 14.55 7.14 -15.61
CA PHE A 88 14.39 7.09 -14.16
C PHE A 88 15.26 5.99 -13.52
N LEU A 89 15.30 4.81 -14.13
CA LEU A 89 16.10 3.69 -13.64
C LEU A 89 17.60 3.94 -13.81
N ALA A 90 18.04 4.54 -14.93
CA ALA A 90 19.43 4.92 -15.16
C ALA A 90 19.94 5.87 -14.06
N GLY A 91 19.12 6.85 -13.67
CA GLY A 91 19.44 7.78 -12.59
C GLY A 91 19.49 7.15 -11.18
N ASN A 92 18.96 5.95 -10.99
CA ASN A 92 19.06 5.24 -9.71
C ASN A 92 20.41 4.52 -9.53
N LEU A 93 21.19 4.30 -10.60
CA LEU A 93 22.52 3.69 -10.48
C LEU A 93 23.55 4.67 -9.91
N ARG A 94 23.48 5.94 -10.29
CA ARG A 94 24.41 6.99 -9.83
C ARG A 94 23.66 8.30 -9.64
N ALA A 95 23.91 8.97 -8.52
CA ALA A 95 23.24 10.22 -8.19
C ALA A 95 23.51 11.35 -9.21
N ALA A 96 24.70 11.34 -9.84
CA ALA A 96 25.09 12.28 -10.90
C ALA A 96 24.29 12.06 -12.20
N ASP A 97 23.85 10.82 -12.44
CA ASP A 97 23.13 10.44 -13.66
C ASP A 97 21.61 10.60 -13.49
N ARG A 98 21.15 11.25 -12.40
CA ARG A 98 19.73 11.52 -12.17
C ARG A 98 19.19 12.53 -13.16
N TYR A 99 18.31 12.05 -14.03
CA TYR A 99 17.61 12.91 -14.97
C TYR A 99 16.68 13.89 -14.26
N SER A 100 16.85 15.18 -14.56
CA SER A 100 15.89 16.22 -14.20
C SER A 100 14.69 16.16 -15.17
N PRO A 101 13.50 16.67 -14.78
CA PRO A 101 12.37 16.75 -15.70
C PRO A 101 12.70 17.51 -17.00
N LYS A 102 13.61 18.51 -16.93
CA LYS A 102 14.06 19.28 -18.09
C LYS A 102 14.95 18.44 -19.01
N SER A 103 15.89 17.68 -18.45
CA SER A 103 16.77 16.83 -19.26
C SER A 103 16.03 15.65 -19.89
N MET A 104 15.08 15.02 -19.18
CA MET A 104 14.20 14.00 -19.80
C MET A 104 13.42 14.58 -20.99
N HIS A 105 12.93 15.82 -20.87
CA HIS A 105 12.22 16.48 -21.97
C HIS A 105 13.13 16.78 -23.16
N ALA A 106 14.39 17.15 -22.92
CA ALA A 106 15.38 17.34 -23.99
C ALA A 106 15.69 16.04 -24.72
N CYS A 107 15.97 14.95 -23.98
CA CYS A 107 16.22 13.64 -24.60
C CYS A 107 15.00 13.13 -25.40
N LEU A 108 13.77 13.39 -24.92
CA LEU A 108 12.56 13.05 -25.70
C LEU A 108 12.43 13.87 -26.99
N LYS A 109 12.94 15.10 -27.02
CA LYS A 109 13.01 15.90 -28.26
C LYS A 109 14.06 15.35 -29.22
N GLU A 110 15.23 14.94 -28.73
CA GLU A 110 16.27 14.31 -29.55
C GLU A 110 15.74 13.04 -30.22
N LEU A 111 15.07 12.16 -29.45
CA LEU A 111 14.42 10.96 -30.00
C LEU A 111 13.32 11.27 -31.04
N ALA A 112 12.65 12.42 -30.93
CA ALA A 112 11.70 12.85 -31.93
C ALA A 112 12.38 13.39 -33.20
N THR A 113 13.55 14.03 -33.07
CA THR A 113 14.36 14.45 -34.23
C THR A 113 14.95 13.27 -34.99
N GLU A 114 15.26 12.18 -34.30
CA GLU A 114 15.71 10.92 -34.89
C GLU A 114 14.56 10.14 -35.60
N GLY A 115 13.32 10.62 -35.48
CA GLY A 115 12.14 10.00 -36.07
C GLY A 115 11.59 8.81 -35.27
N GLU A 116 12.13 8.53 -34.07
CA GLU A 116 11.60 7.46 -33.22
C GLU A 116 10.27 7.85 -32.56
N LEU A 117 10.05 9.13 -32.30
CA LEU A 117 8.82 9.67 -31.70
C LEU A 117 8.19 10.77 -32.57
N THR A 118 6.87 10.91 -32.50
CA THR A 118 6.17 12.07 -33.06
C THR A 118 6.25 13.25 -32.10
N LEU A 119 6.45 14.46 -32.63
CA LEU A 119 6.59 15.69 -31.83
C LEU A 119 5.36 15.95 -30.94
N GLU A 120 4.18 15.51 -31.42
CA GLU A 120 2.89 15.64 -30.74
C GLU A 120 2.76 14.78 -29.48
N GLU A 121 3.54 13.70 -29.39
CA GLU A 121 3.50 12.80 -28.23
C GLU A 121 4.41 13.27 -27.10
N ILE A 122 5.26 14.27 -27.33
CA ILE A 122 6.22 14.74 -26.32
C ILE A 122 5.47 15.44 -25.19
N PRO A 123 5.49 14.90 -23.96
CA PRO A 123 4.84 15.52 -22.82
C PRO A 123 5.61 16.76 -22.40
N THR A 124 4.88 17.75 -21.90
CA THR A 124 5.48 18.95 -21.32
C THR A 124 6.28 18.63 -20.05
N VAL A 125 7.25 19.49 -19.72
CA VAL A 125 8.09 19.35 -18.52
C VAL A 125 7.25 19.24 -17.24
N LYS A 126 6.13 19.98 -17.14
CA LYS A 126 5.21 19.90 -16.00
C LYS A 126 4.58 18.52 -15.88
N THR A 127 4.17 17.93 -17.00
CA THR A 127 3.63 16.57 -17.07
C THR A 127 4.68 15.54 -16.66
N ILE A 128 5.91 15.66 -17.14
CA ILE A 128 7.03 14.79 -16.76
C ILE A 128 7.30 14.88 -15.25
N LYS A 129 7.39 16.10 -14.69
CA LYS A 129 7.56 16.30 -13.24
C LYS A 129 6.46 15.62 -12.43
N GLY A 130 5.20 15.80 -12.82
CA GLY A 130 4.05 15.15 -12.18
C GLY A 130 4.09 13.63 -12.32
N TRP A 131 4.52 13.11 -13.47
CA TRP A 131 4.69 11.69 -13.72
C TRP A 131 5.78 11.09 -12.84
N ILE A 132 6.97 11.71 -12.73
CA ILE A 132 8.07 11.26 -11.87
C ILE A 132 7.61 11.14 -10.41
N GLY A 133 6.87 12.13 -9.90
CA GLY A 133 6.35 12.11 -8.53
C GLY A 133 5.44 10.91 -8.28
N ARG A 134 4.50 10.63 -9.19
CA ARG A 134 3.59 9.48 -9.10
C ARG A 134 4.33 8.16 -9.24
N TYR A 135 5.22 8.07 -10.23
CA TYR A 135 6.00 6.86 -10.51
C TYR A 135 6.92 6.52 -9.34
N SER A 136 7.61 7.51 -8.76
CA SER A 136 8.46 7.32 -7.58
C SER A 136 7.67 6.81 -6.36
N ALA A 137 6.48 7.37 -6.09
CA ALA A 137 5.62 6.91 -5.01
C ALA A 137 5.18 5.46 -5.23
N ASN A 138 4.76 5.12 -6.45
CA ASN A 138 4.35 3.76 -6.81
C ASN A 138 5.54 2.77 -6.73
N PHE A 139 6.72 3.19 -7.18
CA PHE A 139 7.94 2.38 -7.13
C PHE A 139 8.34 2.02 -5.69
N LYS A 140 8.24 2.97 -4.76
CA LYS A 140 8.48 2.71 -3.32
C LYS A 140 7.45 1.76 -2.73
N LYS A 141 6.17 1.94 -3.09
CA LYS A 141 5.08 1.04 -2.67
C LYS A 141 5.31 -0.39 -3.18
N GLU A 142 5.59 -0.56 -4.47
CA GLU A 142 5.85 -1.87 -5.08
C GLU A 142 7.04 -2.58 -4.43
N ALA A 143 8.12 -1.86 -4.15
CA ALA A 143 9.27 -2.41 -3.45
C ALA A 143 8.92 -2.94 -2.04
N SER A 144 8.03 -2.26 -1.32
CA SER A 144 7.55 -2.67 0.00
C SER A 144 6.59 -3.86 -0.06
N GLU A 145 5.66 -3.88 -1.02
CA GLU A 145 4.72 -5.00 -1.23
C GLU A 145 5.47 -6.27 -1.60
N LYS A 146 6.45 -6.16 -2.51
CA LYS A 146 7.30 -7.29 -2.90
C LYS A 146 8.15 -7.83 -1.76
N ALA A 147 8.60 -6.95 -0.84
CA ALA A 147 9.29 -7.38 0.37
C ALA A 147 8.36 -8.16 1.31
N LEU A 148 7.11 -7.70 1.49
CA LEU A 148 6.12 -8.41 2.30
C LEU A 148 5.76 -9.77 1.70
N GLU A 149 5.52 -9.84 0.40
CA GLU A 149 5.20 -11.10 -0.28
C GLU A 149 6.36 -12.10 -0.21
N ASN A 150 7.61 -11.66 -0.37
CA ASN A 150 8.76 -12.53 -0.20
C ASN A 150 8.85 -13.09 1.22
N ASN A 151 8.52 -12.31 2.25
CA ASN A 151 8.50 -12.80 3.64
C ASN A 151 7.41 -13.85 3.88
N GLN A 152 6.24 -13.70 3.26
CA GLN A 152 5.15 -14.69 3.34
C GLN A 152 5.52 -16.00 2.63
N ARG A 153 6.14 -15.93 1.45
CA ARG A 153 6.63 -17.13 0.74
C ARG A 153 7.71 -17.87 1.54
N THR A 154 8.62 -17.14 2.21
CA THR A 154 9.63 -17.77 3.09
C THR A 154 9.05 -18.35 4.38
N ALA A 155 7.84 -17.98 4.80
CA ALA A 155 7.17 -18.56 5.96
C ALA A 155 6.51 -19.92 5.66
N VAL A 156 6.24 -20.23 4.38
CA VAL A 156 5.63 -21.50 3.95
C VAL A 156 6.70 -22.58 3.66
N GLU A 157 7.94 -22.21 3.34
CA GLU A 157 9.01 -23.14 2.94
C GLU A 157 10.15 -23.28 3.97
N GLY A 158 9.92 -22.94 5.25
CA GLY A 158 10.97 -22.60 6.20
C GLY A 158 11.28 -23.55 7.36
N SER A 159 11.22 -24.87 7.20
CA SER A 159 12.00 -25.79 8.05
C SER A 159 13.21 -26.32 7.27
N THR A 160 14.29 -25.53 7.23
CA THR A 160 15.69 -25.98 7.33
C THR A 160 16.61 -24.78 7.26
N SER A 161 17.44 -24.67 8.30
CA SER A 161 18.44 -23.62 8.48
C SER A 161 19.58 -23.79 7.47
N GLN A 162 19.78 -22.83 6.57
CA GLN A 162 21.07 -22.69 5.88
C GLN A 162 21.41 -21.24 5.55
N LYS A 163 22.61 -20.88 6.03
CA LYS A 163 23.34 -19.62 6.00
C LYS A 163 23.26 -18.90 4.64
N ARG A 164 22.83 -17.62 4.66
CA ARG A 164 22.66 -16.71 3.51
C ARG A 164 23.99 -16.40 2.78
N PRO A 165 23.99 -16.39 1.43
CA PRO A 165 24.80 -15.46 0.65
C PRO A 165 23.92 -14.43 -0.11
N ASN A 166 24.46 -13.21 -0.27
CA ASN A 166 23.78 -12.03 -0.83
C ASN A 166 23.41 -12.18 -2.32
N LYS A 167 22.21 -12.71 -2.58
CA LYS A 167 21.62 -12.95 -3.92
C LYS A 167 21.33 -11.67 -4.73
N ARG A 168 21.32 -10.50 -4.07
CA ARG A 168 21.00 -9.19 -4.68
C ARG A 168 22.07 -8.68 -5.64
N GLN A 169 23.34 -9.04 -5.48
CA GLN A 169 24.39 -8.59 -6.40
C GLN A 169 24.52 -9.47 -7.65
N LYS A 170 24.11 -10.74 -7.59
CA LYS A 170 24.23 -11.66 -8.72
C LYS A 170 23.18 -11.36 -9.80
N LYS A 171 21.94 -11.12 -9.40
CA LYS A 171 20.83 -10.88 -10.35
C LYS A 171 20.92 -9.55 -11.10
N VAL A 172 21.59 -8.54 -10.52
CA VAL A 172 21.83 -7.24 -11.19
C VAL A 172 22.98 -7.35 -12.19
N LYS A 173 24.02 -8.13 -11.89
CA LYS A 173 25.14 -8.39 -12.81
C LYS A 173 24.69 -9.20 -14.02
N ASP A 174 23.89 -10.24 -13.81
CA ASP A 174 23.39 -11.10 -14.90
C ASP A 174 22.48 -10.33 -15.86
N LEU A 175 21.65 -9.40 -15.36
CA LEU A 175 20.77 -8.58 -16.19
C LEU A 175 21.52 -7.53 -17.01
N LEU A 176 22.61 -6.95 -16.46
CA LEU A 176 23.48 -6.01 -17.18
C LEU A 176 24.24 -6.69 -18.33
N ILE A 177 24.69 -7.93 -18.12
CA ILE A 177 25.39 -8.71 -19.16
C ILE A 177 24.45 -9.04 -20.33
N THR A 178 23.18 -9.36 -20.07
CA THR A 178 22.21 -9.65 -21.14
C THR A 178 21.82 -8.41 -21.96
N ILE A 179 21.83 -7.22 -21.36
CA ILE A 179 21.45 -5.97 -22.05
C ILE A 179 22.60 -5.42 -22.90
N LEU A 180 23.87 -5.66 -22.53
CA LEU A 180 25.05 -5.15 -23.24
C LEU A 180 25.55 -6.04 -24.40
N SER A 181 24.88 -7.17 -24.66
CA SER A 181 25.29 -8.14 -25.69
C SER A 181 24.39 -8.13 -26.93
N LYS A 182 23.58 -7.09 -27.14
CA LYS A 182 22.79 -6.87 -28.36
C LYS A 182 23.15 -5.54 -28.99
#